data_AF-A0A3D3HYH6-F1
#
_entry.id   AF-A0A3D3HYH6-F1
#
_cell.length_a   1.000
_cell.length_b   1.000
_cell.length_c   1.000
_cell.angle_alpha   90.00
_cell.angle_beta   90.00
_cell.angle_gamma   90.00
#
_symmetry.space_group_name_H-M   'P 1'
#
loop_
_entity.id
_entity.type
_entity.pdbx_description
1 polymer ?
#
loop_
_entity_poly.entity_id
_entity_poly.type
_entity_poly.pdbx_seq_one_letter_code
_entity_poly.pdbx_strand_id
1 'polypeptide(L)'
;MKIVIDARSLATTPMTGVGYYTLHFLNELAQTHSRYPVDIFLFTSGRTPSPLLRDAISQLPFHHIHISIPNKLLNVWLASGAKPGLESFLPKHDAFWMPNLNFATCNPNFSKYITIHDLSFLHNQRYYSLKNRLRHM
;
A
#
# COMPACT_ATOMS: atom_id res chain seq x y z
N MET A 1 5.32 9.41 -16.49
CA MET A 1 5.96 8.58 -15.43
C MET A 1 4.88 7.74 -14.77
N LYS A 2 5.16 6.49 -14.43
CA LYS A 2 4.19 5.57 -13.80
C LYS A 2 4.54 5.32 -12.34
N ILE A 3 3.64 5.69 -11.44
CA ILE A 3 3.77 5.43 -10.00
C ILE A 3 2.72 4.41 -9.59
N VAL A 4 3.14 3.37 -8.89
CA VAL A 4 2.23 2.48 -8.18
C VAL A 4 2.23 2.86 -6.70
N ILE A 5 1.05 2.99 -6.11
CA ILE A 5 0.85 3.30 -4.68
C ILE A 5 0.23 2.09 -4.00
N ASP A 6 0.84 1.62 -2.92
CA ASP A 6 0.28 0.57 -2.08
C ASP A 6 -0.91 1.11 -1.26
N ALA A 7 -2.12 0.88 -1.77
CA ALA A 7 -3.38 1.30 -1.17
C ALA A 7 -4.02 0.19 -0.30
N ARG A 8 -3.29 -0.90 0.03
CA ARG A 8 -3.82 -1.99 0.87
C ARG A 8 -4.27 -1.53 2.26
N SER A 9 -3.65 -0.47 2.80
CA SER A 9 -4.02 0.14 4.09
C SER A 9 -5.49 0.60 4.13
N LEU A 10 -6.04 1.02 2.98
CA LEU A 10 -7.42 1.49 2.85
C LEU A 10 -8.46 0.37 3.03
N ALA A 11 -8.05 -0.90 2.89
CA ALA A 11 -8.95 -2.06 3.03
C ALA A 11 -9.20 -2.48 4.48
N THR A 12 -8.60 -1.80 5.46
CA THR A 12 -8.73 -2.16 6.89
C THR A 12 -10.03 -1.61 7.47
N THR A 13 -10.80 -2.46 8.16
CA THR A 13 -12.04 -2.05 8.86
C THR A 13 -11.94 -2.35 10.36
N PRO A 14 -12.12 -1.36 11.25
CA PRO A 14 -12.23 0.07 10.95
C PRO A 14 -10.94 0.63 10.33
N MET A 15 -11.06 1.74 9.60
CA MET A 15 -9.88 2.41 9.03
C MET A 15 -8.98 2.90 10.16
N THR A 16 -7.66 2.79 9.96
CA THR A 16 -6.64 3.15 10.96
C THR A 16 -5.91 4.41 10.53
N GLY A 17 -5.02 4.96 11.37
CA GLY A 17 -4.28 6.19 11.08
C GLY A 17 -3.56 6.19 9.73
N VAL A 18 -2.90 5.08 9.36
CA VAL A 18 -2.24 4.96 8.04
C VAL A 18 -3.26 4.98 6.90
N GLY A 19 -4.43 4.36 7.08
CA GLY A 19 -5.51 4.38 6.10
C GLY A 19 -6.06 5.79 5.90
N TYR A 20 -6.36 6.51 6.99
CA TYR A 20 -6.81 7.90 6.91
C TYR A 20 -5.78 8.80 6.25
N TYR A 21 -4.51 8.71 6.66
CA TYR A 21 -3.41 9.44 6.03
C TYR A 21 -3.36 9.17 4.52
N THR A 22 -3.39 7.90 4.12
CA THR A 22 -3.30 7.50 2.71
C THR A 22 -4.49 8.08 1.92
N LEU A 23 -5.70 7.99 2.45
CA LEU A 23 -6.91 8.49 1.78
C LEU A 23 -6.86 10.02 1.61
N HIS A 24 -6.51 10.76 2.66
CA HIS A 24 -6.38 12.21 2.59
C HIS A 24 -5.30 12.63 1.58
N PHE A 25 -4.14 11.97 1.60
CA PHE A 25 -3.09 12.24 0.62
C PHE A 25 -3.56 12.00 -0.81
N LEU A 26 -4.27 10.89 -1.06
CA LEU A 26 -4.80 10.57 -2.39
C LEU A 26 -5.83 11.59 -2.87
N ASN A 27 -6.68 12.10 -1.98
CA ASN A 27 -7.66 13.14 -2.30
C ASN A 27 -6.98 14.47 -2.68
N GLU A 28 -5.95 14.88 -1.94
CA GLU A 28 -5.17 16.08 -2.27
C GLU A 28 -4.37 15.90 -3.57
N LEU A 29 -3.82 14.71 -3.78
CA LEU A 29 -3.13 14.36 -5.02
C LEU A 29 -4.10 14.39 -6.21
N ALA A 30 -5.33 13.92 -6.05
CA ALA A 30 -6.35 13.95 -7.10
C ALA A 30 -6.70 15.38 -7.53
N GLN A 31 -6.79 16.31 -6.58
CA GLN A 31 -7.06 17.73 -6.85
C GLN A 31 -5.95 18.41 -7.65
N THR A 32 -4.71 17.96 -7.47
CA THR A 32 -3.52 18.55 -8.13
C THR A 32 -3.01 17.71 -9.30
N HIS A 33 -3.62 16.56 -9.57
CA HIS A 33 -3.17 15.57 -10.53
C HIS A 33 -3.03 16.13 -11.95
N SER A 34 -3.99 16.96 -12.39
CA SER A 34 -3.98 17.56 -13.74
C SER A 34 -2.77 18.47 -14.01
N ARG A 35 -2.05 18.88 -12.96
CA ARG A 35 -0.85 19.72 -13.07
C ARG A 35 0.40 18.92 -13.44
N TYR A 36 0.40 17.59 -13.30
CA TYR A 36 1.59 16.75 -13.49
C TYR A 36 1.30 15.56 -14.42
N PRO A 37 2.13 15.30 -15.45
CA PRO A 37 1.94 14.18 -16.37
C PRO A 37 2.44 12.85 -15.76
N VAL A 38 1.76 12.39 -14.71
CA VAL A 38 2.11 11.19 -13.94
C VAL A 38 0.93 10.24 -13.91
N ASP A 39 1.10 9.02 -14.42
CA ASP A 39 0.09 7.97 -14.32
C ASP A 39 0.19 7.31 -12.95
N ILE A 40 -0.92 7.29 -12.21
CA ILE A 40 -1.00 6.72 -10.86
C ILE A 40 -1.83 5.45 -10.88
N PHE A 41 -1.29 4.40 -10.26
CA PHE A 41 -1.94 3.11 -10.09
C PHE A 41 -2.07 2.80 -8.60
N LEU A 42 -3.30 2.60 -8.12
CA LEU A 42 -3.57 2.16 -6.76
C LEU A 42 -3.59 0.64 -6.71
N PHE A 43 -2.73 0.05 -5.89
CA PHE A 43 -2.66 -1.38 -5.68
C PHE A 43 -3.40 -1.80 -4.41
N THR A 44 -4.35 -2.72 -4.52
CA THR A 44 -5.00 -3.35 -3.36
C THR A 44 -5.05 -4.87 -3.49
N SER A 45 -5.18 -5.56 -2.36
CA SER A 45 -5.37 -7.01 -2.34
C SER A 45 -6.33 -7.45 -1.24
N GLY A 46 -7.04 -8.55 -1.49
CA GLY A 46 -8.08 -9.08 -0.62
C GLY A 46 -8.82 -10.21 -1.33
N ARG A 47 -9.80 -10.86 -0.67
CA ARG A 47 -10.68 -11.81 -1.39
C ARG A 47 -11.61 -11.05 -2.35
N THR A 48 -12.14 -9.95 -1.85
CA THR A 48 -12.96 -8.99 -2.57
C THR A 48 -12.65 -7.60 -2.01
N PRO A 49 -12.64 -6.55 -2.83
CA PRO A 49 -12.55 -5.19 -2.31
C PRO A 49 -13.83 -4.91 -1.50
N SER A 50 -13.69 -4.33 -0.30
CA SER A 50 -14.87 -3.89 0.45
C SER A 50 -15.63 -2.82 -0.35
N PRO A 51 -16.96 -2.72 -0.22
CA PRO A 51 -17.73 -1.68 -0.90
C PRO A 51 -17.19 -0.28 -0.61
N LEU A 52 -16.87 0.01 0.66
CA LEU A 52 -16.28 1.29 1.07
C LEU A 52 -14.95 1.59 0.36
N LEU A 53 -14.08 0.59 0.20
CA LEU A 53 -12.81 0.74 -0.52
C LEU A 53 -13.06 1.02 -2.01
N ARG A 54 -13.99 0.28 -2.61
CA ARG A 54 -14.37 0.45 -4.00
C ARG A 54 -14.90 1.86 -4.23
N ASP A 55 -15.80 2.33 -3.38
CA ASP A 55 -16.40 3.65 -3.49
C ASP A 55 -15.34 4.75 -3.35
N ALA A 56 -14.49 4.66 -2.32
CA ALA A 56 -13.40 5.61 -2.08
C ALA A 56 -12.40 5.67 -3.25
N ILE A 57 -12.05 4.53 -3.84
CA ILE A 57 -11.11 4.48 -4.98
C ILE A 57 -11.78 4.93 -6.28
N SER A 58 -13.05 4.59 -6.50
CA SER A 58 -13.77 4.92 -7.74
C SER A 58 -13.95 6.42 -7.98
N GLN A 59 -13.88 7.22 -6.92
CA GLN A 59 -13.94 8.68 -6.99
C GLN A 59 -12.60 9.33 -7.36
N LEU A 60 -11.50 8.57 -7.34
CA LEU A 60 -10.17 9.08 -7.65
C LEU A 60 -9.89 8.93 -9.15
N PRO A 61 -9.17 9.87 -9.78
CA PRO A 61 -8.83 9.82 -11.21
C PRO A 61 -7.69 8.83 -11.52
N PHE A 62 -7.48 7.82 -10.66
CA PHE A 62 -6.33 6.92 -10.71
C PHE A 62 -6.75 5.53 -11.20
N HIS A 63 -5.82 4.80 -11.81
CA HIS A 63 -6.06 3.41 -12.17
C HIS A 63 -6.11 2.53 -10.93
N HIS A 64 -6.98 1.52 -10.91
CA HIS A 64 -7.08 0.58 -9.80
C HIS A 64 -6.63 -0.83 -10.22
N ILE A 65 -5.69 -1.39 -9.48
CA ILE A 65 -5.22 -2.77 -9.60
C ILE A 65 -5.63 -3.50 -8.33
N HIS A 66 -6.47 -4.53 -8.48
CA HIS A 66 -6.85 -5.41 -7.39
C HIS A 66 -6.42 -6.84 -7.67
N ILE A 67 -5.80 -7.49 -6.68
CA ILE A 67 -5.57 -8.93 -6.72
C ILE A 67 -6.39 -9.66 -5.67
N SER A 68 -6.97 -10.79 -6.06
CA SER A 68 -7.85 -11.61 -5.22
C SER A 68 -7.09 -12.48 -4.20
N ILE A 69 -5.98 -11.99 -3.67
CA ILE A 69 -5.14 -12.67 -2.66
C ILE A 69 -5.33 -11.97 -1.32
N PRO A 70 -5.73 -12.68 -0.25
CA PRO A 70 -5.82 -12.10 1.09
C PRO A 70 -4.51 -11.44 1.54
N ASN A 71 -4.59 -10.19 2.02
CA ASN A 71 -3.44 -9.40 2.49
C ASN A 71 -2.44 -10.19 3.37
N LYS A 72 -2.95 -11.01 4.29
CA LYS A 72 -2.11 -11.84 5.17
C LYS A 72 -1.31 -12.88 4.39
N LEU A 73 -1.94 -13.57 3.44
CA LEU A 73 -1.27 -14.59 2.62
C LEU A 73 -0.24 -13.94 1.70
N LEU A 74 -0.60 -12.81 1.09
CA LEU A 74 0.33 -12.03 0.27
C LEU A 74 1.55 -11.60 1.10
N ASN A 75 1.35 -11.08 2.30
CA ASN A 75 2.46 -10.66 3.16
C ASN A 75 3.37 -11.84 3.57
N VAL A 76 2.80 -13.02 3.89
CA VAL A 76 3.59 -14.22 4.20
C VAL A 76 4.41 -14.69 2.99
N TRP A 77 3.79 -14.71 1.80
CA TRP A 77 4.49 -15.03 0.55
C TRP A 77 5.65 -14.07 0.29
N LEU A 78 5.41 -12.77 0.41
CA LEU A 78 6.43 -11.76 0.15
C LEU A 78 7.53 -11.79 1.21
N ALA A 79 7.21 -12.07 2.47
CA ALA A 79 8.17 -12.21 3.55
C ALA A 79 9.07 -13.44 3.40
N SER A 80 8.59 -14.52 2.75
CA SER A 80 9.42 -15.71 2.49
C SER A 80 10.40 -15.53 1.33
N GLY A 81 10.30 -14.44 0.57
CA GLY A 81 11.12 -14.22 -0.63
C GLY A 81 10.72 -15.13 -1.80
N ALA A 82 9.55 -15.76 -1.75
CA ALA A 82 9.07 -16.64 -2.82
C ALA A 82 8.85 -15.86 -4.13
N LYS A 83 9.14 -16.52 -5.26
CA LYS A 83 8.88 -16.00 -6.61
C LYS A 83 7.56 -16.58 -7.17
N PRO A 84 6.82 -15.82 -8.00
CA PRO A 84 7.12 -14.45 -8.40
C PRO A 84 6.87 -13.43 -7.26
N GLY A 85 7.58 -12.30 -7.31
CA GLY A 85 7.48 -11.24 -6.32
C GLY A 85 6.26 -10.35 -6.52
N LEU A 86 6.15 -9.27 -5.74
CA LEU A 86 5.05 -8.32 -5.87
C LEU A 86 4.99 -7.71 -7.27
N GLU A 87 6.15 -7.55 -7.92
CA GLU A 87 6.31 -6.98 -9.26
C GLU A 87 5.52 -7.73 -10.34
N SER A 88 5.23 -9.02 -10.20
CA SER A 88 4.47 -9.76 -11.22
C SER A 88 3.00 -9.38 -11.27
N PHE A 89 2.49 -8.79 -10.19
CA PHE A 89 1.10 -8.35 -10.08
C PHE A 89 0.92 -6.88 -10.48
N LEU A 90 2.02 -6.17 -10.71
CA LEU A 90 2.02 -4.74 -10.98
C LEU A 90 2.37 -4.49 -12.45
N PRO A 91 1.81 -3.43 -13.07
CA PRO A 91 2.27 -2.99 -14.37
C PRO A 91 3.72 -2.53 -14.29
N LYS A 92 4.40 -2.46 -15.43
CA LYS A 92 5.71 -1.80 -15.49
C LYS A 92 5.59 -0.35 -15.00
N HIS A 93 6.37 0.00 -13.98
CA HIS A 93 6.32 1.28 -13.30
C HIS A 93 7.73 1.77 -12.95
N ASP A 94 7.84 3.08 -12.72
CA ASP A 94 9.12 3.75 -12.41
C ASP A 94 9.33 3.86 -10.90
N ALA A 95 8.23 4.00 -10.14
CA ALA A 95 8.24 4.17 -8.70
C ALA A 95 7.12 3.37 -8.01
N PHE A 96 7.44 2.81 -6.84
CA PHE A 96 6.49 2.16 -5.94
C PHE A 96 6.49 2.85 -4.58
N TRP A 97 5.37 3.45 -4.21
CA TRP A 97 5.22 4.14 -2.93
C TRP A 97 4.39 3.33 -1.94
N MET A 98 4.92 3.17 -0.73
CA MET A 98 4.32 2.41 0.35
C MET A 98 4.07 3.32 1.56
N PRO A 99 2.81 3.75 1.79
CA PRO A 99 2.46 4.51 3.00
C PRO A 99 2.41 3.61 4.25
N ASN A 100 2.50 2.29 4.09
CA ASN A 100 2.61 1.36 5.20
C ASN A 100 3.84 0.49 5.05
N LEU A 101 4.43 0.08 6.18
CA LEU A 101 5.50 -0.93 6.25
C LEU A 101 4.96 -2.33 5.94
N ASN A 102 4.48 -2.53 4.72
CA ASN A 102 4.12 -3.86 4.22
C ASN A 102 5.36 -4.55 3.63
N PHE A 103 5.27 -5.86 3.47
CA PHE A 103 6.26 -6.60 2.69
C PHE A 103 6.11 -6.28 1.21
N ALA A 104 7.23 -6.06 0.55
CA ALA A 104 7.38 -5.90 -0.88
C ALA A 104 8.75 -6.44 -1.28
N THR A 105 8.82 -7.07 -2.45
CA THR A 105 10.08 -7.58 -3.01
C THR A 105 11.06 -6.44 -3.28
N CYS A 106 12.34 -6.71 -3.09
CA CYS A 106 13.41 -5.81 -3.52
C CYS A 106 13.66 -6.05 -5.01
N ASN A 107 13.21 -5.14 -5.85
CA ASN A 107 13.46 -5.16 -7.28
C ASN A 107 14.28 -3.91 -7.66
N PRO A 108 15.47 -4.07 -8.27
CA PRO A 108 16.32 -2.93 -8.63
C PRO A 108 15.77 -2.12 -9.82
N ASN A 109 14.75 -2.59 -10.52
CA ASN A 109 14.24 -1.96 -11.74
C ASN A 109 13.30 -0.77 -11.50
N PHE A 110 12.88 -0.51 -10.26
CA PHE A 110 12.05 0.64 -9.90
C PHE A 110 12.48 1.23 -8.57
N SER A 111 12.20 2.52 -8.38
CA SER A 111 12.48 3.19 -7.11
C SER A 111 11.40 2.85 -6.08
N LYS A 112 11.81 2.35 -4.91
CA LYS A 112 10.90 2.02 -3.80
C LYS A 112 10.94 3.13 -2.74
N TYR A 113 9.79 3.74 -2.48
CA TYR A 113 9.62 4.79 -1.47
C TYR A 113 8.74 4.27 -0.35
N ILE A 114 9.20 4.40 0.89
CA ILE A 114 8.44 3.96 2.07
C ILE A 114 8.24 5.18 2.96
N THR A 115 7.01 5.44 3.36
CA THR A 115 6.70 6.44 4.38
C THR A 115 6.51 5.73 5.71
N ILE A 116 7.23 6.20 6.73
CA ILE A 116 7.09 5.74 8.11
C ILE A 116 6.42 6.87 8.90
N HIS A 117 5.17 6.66 9.30
CA HIS A 117 4.37 7.69 9.99
C HIS A 117 4.71 7.83 11.47
N ASP A 118 5.13 6.73 12.10
CA ASP A 118 5.54 6.71 13.49
C ASP A 118 6.69 5.70 13.69
N LEU A 119 7.58 6.03 14.62
CA LEU A 119 8.63 5.12 15.11
C LEU A 119 8.30 4.64 16.54
N SER A 120 7.04 4.77 16.97
CA SER A 120 6.63 4.36 18.32
C SER A 120 6.81 2.86 18.54
N PHE A 121 6.64 2.04 17.51
CA PHE A 121 6.92 0.61 17.62
C PHE A 121 8.39 0.31 17.95
N LEU A 122 9.32 1.20 17.57
CA LEU A 122 10.76 1.04 17.84
C LEU A 122 11.13 1.54 19.24
N HIS A 123 10.66 2.73 19.62
CA HIS A 123 11.04 3.39 20.89
C HIS A 123 10.18 2.95 22.09
N ASN A 124 8.93 2.56 21.85
CA ASN A 124 7.91 2.34 22.89
C ASN A 124 7.42 0.89 22.94
N GLN A 125 8.33 -0.07 22.66
CA GLN A 125 8.02 -1.51 22.55
C GLN A 125 7.24 -2.09 23.74
N ARG A 126 7.41 -1.55 24.95
CA ARG A 126 6.71 -1.98 26.18
C ARG A 126 5.19 -1.83 26.13
N TYR A 127 4.67 -0.93 25.29
CA TYR A 127 3.23 -0.70 25.15
C TYR A 127 2.59 -1.54 24.03
N TYR A 128 3.40 -2.25 23.24
CA TYR A 128 2.91 -3.09 22.14
C TYR A 128 2.86 -4.55 22.57
N SER A 129 1.75 -5.22 22.26
CA SER A 129 1.68 -6.68 22.38
C SER A 129 2.72 -7.35 21.47
N LEU A 130 3.14 -8.57 21.83
CA LEU A 130 4.10 -9.35 21.03
C LEU A 130 3.64 -9.47 19.56
N LYS A 131 2.33 -9.66 19.36
CA LYS A 131 1.69 -9.71 18.05
C LYS A 131 1.85 -8.42 17.26
N ASN A 132 1.72 -7.26 17.90
CA ASN A 132 1.89 -5.98 17.22
C ASN A 132 3.35 -5.69 16.91
N ARG A 133 4.29 -6.07 17.81
CA ARG A 133 5.73 -5.94 17.56
C ARG A 133 6.16 -6.69 16.31
N LEU A 134 5.71 -7.94 16.14
CA LEU A 134 6.00 -8.77 14.98
C LEU A 134 5.37 -8.26 13.66
N ARG A 135 4.40 -7.35 13.70
CA ARG A 135 3.84 -6.73 12.47
C ARG A 135 4.71 -5.60 11.94
N HIS A 136 5.63 -5.07 12.75
CA HIS A 136 6.52 -3.97 12.39
C HIS A 136 7.98 -4.42 12.17
N MET A 137 8.29 -5.69 12.44
CA MET A 137 9.59 -6.32 12.16
C MET A 137 9.54 -7.06 10.83
#